data_AF-A0AAT9SWD7-F1
#
_entry.id   AF-A0AAT9SWD7-F1
#
_cell.length_a   1.000
_cell.length_b   1.000
_cell.length_c   1.000
_cell.angle_alpha   90.00
_cell.angle_beta   90.00
_cell.angle_gamma   90.00
#
_symmetry.space_group_name_H-M   'P 1'
#
loop_
_entity.id
_entity.type
_entity.pdbx_description
1 polymer ?
#
loop_
_entity_poly.entity_id
_entity_poly.type
_entity_poly.pdbx_seq_one_letter_code
_entity_poly.pdbx_strand_id
1 'polypeptide(L)'
;MAKRQPVRNPRKSLAVRPKIERAYVVPGEHLGDVLQGKPVPARGAVLLGGEIAPDLLPGWQKALEGFALSGHDLALVHRVAQQFCWERASLIHGTTHDEVGSLLKRIRRASRDLVAALDQGDMAETWRRLEKVDVGNSTSFRREDVHPVLLSLAARARQAVDQLDAEEKTRSPLDTSYSWRFFVTELAAVFEGQGLPVTASKKSEKSRTTPFTQFAWAVMQAVPEPYRQHHGSHDTMADAISEVLAARRRGAGAKPEPT
;
A
#
# COMPACT_ATOMS: atom_id res chain seq x y z
N MET A 1 61.51 23.82 18.48
CA MET A 1 60.18 24.14 17.96
C MET A 1 59.85 23.22 16.79
N ALA A 2 59.05 22.18 17.01
CA ALA A 2 58.73 21.18 15.98
C ALA A 2 57.37 21.50 15.33
N LYS A 3 57.35 21.66 14.01
CA LYS A 3 56.14 21.91 13.20
C LYS A 3 55.35 20.62 13.03
N ARG A 4 54.10 20.59 13.51
CA ARG A 4 53.15 19.49 13.24
C ARG A 4 52.57 19.65 11.83
N GLN A 5 52.64 18.60 11.02
CA GLN A 5 51.91 18.51 9.75
C GLN A 5 50.47 18.02 9.97
N PRO A 6 49.48 18.50 9.17
CA PRO A 6 48.10 18.07 9.29
C PRO A 6 47.87 16.72 8.61
N VAL A 7 47.23 15.81 9.35
CA VAL A 7 46.80 14.48 8.88
C VAL A 7 45.61 14.65 7.93
N ARG A 8 45.77 14.17 6.69
CA ARG A 8 44.76 14.20 5.64
C ARG A 8 43.83 12.99 5.79
N ASN A 9 42.55 13.22 6.05
CA ASN A 9 41.53 12.16 6.13
C ASN A 9 41.22 11.60 4.73
N PRO A 10 41.28 10.26 4.52
CA PRO A 10 40.92 9.67 3.23
C PRO A 10 39.38 9.66 3.06
N ARG A 11 38.97 10.04 1.84
CA ARG A 11 37.57 10.13 1.41
C ARG A 11 36.85 8.78 1.52
N LYS A 12 35.62 8.83 2.01
CA LYS A 12 34.60 7.77 1.97
C LYS A 12 34.51 7.16 0.56
N SER A 13 34.60 5.83 0.49
CA SER A 13 34.32 5.08 -0.73
C SER A 13 32.83 5.22 -1.09
N LEU A 14 32.55 5.51 -2.35
CA LEU A 14 31.22 5.42 -2.93
C LEU A 14 30.86 3.94 -3.04
N ALA A 15 29.89 3.48 -2.25
CA ALA A 15 29.33 2.15 -2.39
C ALA A 15 28.65 2.02 -3.76
N VAL A 16 29.22 1.16 -4.61
CA VAL A 16 28.63 0.73 -5.87
C VAL A 16 27.33 -0.01 -5.53
N ARG A 17 26.18 0.55 -5.92
CA ARG A 17 24.89 -0.15 -5.80
C ARG A 17 24.89 -1.34 -6.76
N PRO A 18 24.55 -2.57 -6.31
CA PRO A 18 24.47 -3.70 -7.20
C PRO A 18 23.36 -3.49 -8.23
N LYS A 19 23.67 -3.85 -9.48
CA LYS A 19 22.73 -3.84 -10.60
C LYS A 19 21.78 -5.02 -10.40
N ILE A 20 20.58 -4.76 -9.88
CA ILE A 20 19.55 -5.80 -9.74
C ILE A 20 18.96 -6.03 -11.13
N GLU A 21 19.35 -7.11 -11.79
CA GLU A 21 18.67 -7.62 -12.98
C GLU A 21 17.31 -8.18 -12.54
N ARG A 22 16.24 -7.42 -12.75
CA ARG A 22 14.87 -7.84 -12.45
C ARG A 22 14.38 -8.76 -13.58
N ALA A 23 14.24 -10.06 -13.29
CA ALA A 23 13.47 -10.97 -14.12
C ALA A 23 11.97 -10.71 -13.90
N TYR A 24 11.24 -10.36 -14.96
CA TYR A 24 9.79 -10.26 -14.91
C TYR A 24 9.20 -11.65 -15.11
N VAL A 25 8.74 -12.27 -14.02
CA VAL A 25 7.83 -13.42 -14.13
C VAL A 25 6.43 -12.84 -14.34
N VAL A 26 5.88 -13.02 -15.54
CA VAL A 26 4.46 -12.80 -15.81
C VAL A 26 3.74 -14.04 -15.28
N PRO A 27 2.93 -13.97 -14.22
CA PRO A 27 2.11 -15.10 -13.83
C PRO A 27 1.10 -15.32 -14.95
N GLY A 28 1.22 -16.45 -15.64
CA GLY A 28 0.11 -16.97 -16.43
C GLY A 28 -1.03 -17.39 -15.49
N GLU A 29 -2.26 -17.24 -15.99
CA GLU A 29 -3.54 -17.75 -15.44
C GLU A 29 -4.30 -16.80 -14.49
N HIS A 30 -5.60 -16.48 -14.64
CA HIS A 30 -6.63 -16.75 -15.66
C HIS A 30 -7.58 -15.53 -15.75
N LEU A 31 -7.60 -14.84 -16.90
CA LEU A 31 -8.61 -13.80 -17.19
C LEU A 31 -10.05 -14.37 -17.17
N GLY A 32 -10.18 -15.70 -17.37
CA GLY A 32 -11.46 -16.42 -17.40
C GLY A 32 -12.23 -16.45 -16.07
N ASP A 33 -11.54 -16.44 -14.92
CA ASP A 33 -12.24 -16.51 -13.62
C ASP A 33 -12.90 -15.17 -13.23
N VAL A 34 -12.36 -14.05 -13.70
CA VAL A 34 -12.96 -12.71 -13.55
C VAL A 34 -14.23 -12.57 -14.39
N LEU A 35 -14.26 -13.19 -15.57
CA LEU A 35 -15.41 -13.17 -16.48
C LEU A 35 -16.52 -14.16 -16.06
N GLN A 36 -16.21 -15.18 -15.26
CA GLN A 36 -17.16 -16.22 -14.82
C GLN A 36 -17.82 -15.95 -13.45
N GLY A 37 -17.56 -14.80 -12.81
CA GLY A 37 -18.17 -14.46 -11.52
C GLY A 37 -17.78 -15.41 -10.37
N LYS A 38 -16.72 -16.21 -10.53
CA LYS A 38 -16.16 -17.03 -9.46
C LYS A 38 -15.50 -16.11 -8.42
N PRO A 39 -15.48 -16.50 -7.14
CA PRO A 39 -14.73 -15.77 -6.13
C PRO A 39 -13.26 -15.73 -6.55
N VAL A 40 -12.82 -14.56 -7.01
CA VAL A 40 -11.43 -14.29 -7.35
C VAL A 40 -10.63 -14.47 -6.06
N PRO A 41 -9.64 -15.39 -6.00
CA PRO A 41 -8.76 -15.48 -4.83
C PRO A 41 -8.15 -14.10 -4.59
N ALA A 42 -8.09 -13.70 -3.32
CA ALA A 42 -7.82 -12.35 -2.83
C ALA A 42 -6.96 -11.51 -3.78
N ARG A 43 -7.58 -10.42 -4.28
CA ARG A 43 -7.00 -9.26 -5.00
C ARG A 43 -5.52 -9.41 -5.38
N GLY A 44 -5.29 -9.48 -6.70
CA GLY A 44 -4.00 -9.52 -7.36
C GLY A 44 -2.87 -8.85 -6.59
N ALA A 45 -1.94 -9.68 -6.15
CA ALA A 45 -0.65 -9.26 -5.68
C ALA A 45 0.04 -8.42 -6.77
N VAL A 46 0.21 -7.13 -6.57
CA VAL A 46 1.17 -6.36 -7.37
C VAL A 46 2.55 -6.76 -6.85
N LEU A 47 3.40 -7.19 -7.76
CA LEU A 47 4.78 -7.51 -7.47
C LEU A 47 5.54 -6.21 -7.20
N LEU A 48 5.95 -5.98 -5.95
CA LEU A 48 6.89 -4.92 -5.60
C LEU A 48 8.29 -5.55 -5.63
N GLY A 49 9.06 -5.28 -6.69
CA GLY A 49 10.41 -5.84 -6.84
C GLY A 49 10.47 -7.34 -7.15
N GLY A 50 9.37 -7.96 -7.60
CA GLY A 50 9.30 -9.40 -7.90
C GLY A 50 8.70 -10.27 -6.80
N GLU A 51 8.37 -9.67 -5.65
CA GLU A 51 7.68 -10.35 -4.55
C GLU A 51 6.24 -9.85 -4.43
N ILE A 52 5.32 -10.78 -4.17
CA ILE A 52 3.92 -10.50 -3.85
C ILE A 52 3.92 -9.66 -2.58
N ALA A 53 3.31 -8.46 -2.62
CA ALA A 53 3.12 -7.67 -1.41
C ALA A 53 2.46 -8.55 -0.34
N PRO A 54 3.05 -8.64 0.86
CA PRO A 54 2.68 -9.64 1.81
C PRO A 54 1.31 -9.33 2.41
N ASP A 55 0.48 -10.37 2.54
CA ASP A 55 -0.73 -10.29 3.33
C ASP A 55 -0.41 -10.44 4.84
N LEU A 56 -1.42 -10.23 5.68
CA LEU A 56 -1.34 -10.55 7.10
C LEU A 56 -1.08 -12.05 7.32
N LEU A 57 -0.43 -12.37 8.44
CA LEU A 57 -0.15 -13.75 8.81
C LEU A 57 -1.46 -14.55 8.98
N PRO A 58 -1.48 -15.85 8.61
CA PRO A 58 -2.65 -16.69 8.78
C PRO A 58 -3.16 -16.69 10.23
N GLY A 59 -4.48 -16.57 10.40
CA GLY A 59 -5.11 -16.57 11.71
C GLY A 59 -4.99 -15.24 12.47
N TRP A 60 -4.61 -14.13 11.81
CA TRP A 60 -4.55 -12.81 12.44
C TRP A 60 -5.86 -12.37 13.08
N GLN A 61 -7.00 -12.80 12.54
CA GLN A 61 -8.32 -12.48 13.10
C GLN A 61 -8.45 -13.01 14.53
N LYS A 62 -7.87 -14.19 14.82
CA LYS A 62 -7.88 -14.81 16.15
C LYS A 62 -7.16 -13.95 17.18
N ALA A 63 -6.10 -13.24 16.78
CA ALA A 63 -5.39 -12.31 17.65
C ALA A 63 -6.24 -11.08 18.04
N LEU A 64 -7.33 -10.82 17.30
CA LEU A 64 -8.24 -9.70 17.52
C LEU A 64 -9.59 -10.08 18.13
N GLU A 65 -9.86 -11.37 18.37
CA GLU A 65 -11.14 -11.85 18.95
C GLU A 65 -11.47 -11.18 20.28
N GLY A 66 -10.45 -10.84 21.09
CA GLY A 66 -10.61 -10.16 22.38
C GLY A 66 -11.11 -8.71 22.30
N PHE A 67 -11.19 -8.11 21.11
CA PHE A 67 -11.63 -6.73 20.92
C PHE A 67 -13.06 -6.60 20.40
N ALA A 68 -13.78 -7.72 20.22
CA ALA A 68 -15.20 -7.74 19.82
C ALA A 68 -15.53 -6.90 18.57
N LEU A 69 -14.62 -6.88 17.58
CA LEU A 69 -14.78 -6.11 16.34
C LEU A 69 -15.93 -6.66 15.48
N SER A 70 -16.67 -5.77 14.82
CA SER A 70 -17.64 -6.16 13.80
C SER A 70 -16.92 -6.72 12.54
N GLY A 71 -17.65 -7.45 11.69
CA GLY A 71 -17.10 -7.92 10.41
C GLY A 71 -16.64 -6.77 9.50
N HIS A 72 -17.31 -5.62 9.58
CA HIS A 72 -16.91 -4.41 8.87
C HIS A 72 -15.59 -3.84 9.41
N ASP A 73 -15.46 -3.73 10.73
CA ASP A 73 -14.25 -3.21 11.38
C ASP A 73 -13.05 -4.13 11.13
N LEU A 74 -13.24 -5.45 11.17
CA LEU A 74 -12.20 -6.41 10.79
C LEU A 74 -11.72 -6.19 9.35
N ALA A 75 -12.64 -5.96 8.40
CA ALA A 75 -12.27 -5.67 7.02
C ALA A 75 -11.53 -4.32 6.88
N LEU A 76 -11.86 -3.32 7.71
CA LEU A 76 -11.11 -2.06 7.77
C LEU A 76 -9.71 -2.28 8.33
N VAL A 77 -9.56 -2.99 9.45
CA VAL A 77 -8.27 -3.32 10.06
C VAL A 77 -7.37 -4.08 9.08
N HIS A 78 -7.93 -5.07 8.37
CA HIS A 78 -7.20 -5.81 7.33
C HIS A 78 -6.69 -4.85 6.25
N ARG A 79 -7.55 -3.98 5.73
CA ARG A 79 -7.18 -2.99 4.70
C ARG A 79 -6.08 -2.04 5.19
N VAL A 80 -6.19 -1.55 6.42
CA VAL A 80 -5.21 -0.64 7.03
C VAL A 80 -3.86 -1.31 7.19
N ALA A 81 -3.83 -2.53 7.72
CA ALA A 81 -2.60 -3.26 7.94
C ALA A 81 -1.97 -3.75 6.62
N GLN A 82 -2.80 -4.13 5.63
CA GLN A 82 -2.34 -4.40 4.28
C GLN A 82 -1.69 -3.14 3.68
N GLN A 83 -2.38 -1.99 3.67
CA GLN A 83 -1.78 -0.74 3.17
C GLN A 83 -0.45 -0.41 3.87
N PHE A 84 -0.36 -0.62 5.20
CA PHE A 84 0.88 -0.46 5.93
C PHE A 84 2.00 -1.38 5.42
N CYS A 85 1.71 -2.68 5.22
CA CYS A 85 2.65 -3.63 4.64
C CYS A 85 3.14 -3.17 3.26
N TRP A 86 2.24 -2.70 2.41
CA TRP A 86 2.55 -2.19 1.07
C TRP A 86 3.52 -1.01 1.12
N GLU A 87 3.19 0.01 1.92
CA GLU A 87 4.03 1.19 2.08
C GLU A 87 5.41 0.82 2.65
N ARG A 88 5.47 -0.10 3.63
CA ARG A 88 6.73 -0.60 4.20
C ARG A 88 7.53 -1.40 3.17
N ALA A 89 6.89 -2.25 2.38
CA ALA A 89 7.54 -2.98 1.31
C ALA A 89 8.11 -2.03 0.24
N SER A 90 7.37 -1.00 -0.16
CA SER A 90 7.87 0.03 -1.08
C SER A 90 9.10 0.74 -0.53
N LEU A 91 9.10 1.08 0.77
CA LEU A 91 10.25 1.70 1.45
C LEU A 91 11.47 0.76 1.54
N ILE A 92 11.27 -0.51 1.87
CA ILE A 92 12.36 -1.49 2.07
C ILE A 92 12.95 -1.93 0.73
N HIS A 93 12.11 -2.31 -0.22
CA HIS A 93 12.55 -2.84 -1.53
C HIS A 93 12.85 -1.72 -2.54
N GLY A 94 12.66 -0.46 -2.14
CA GLY A 94 13.03 0.71 -2.93
C GLY A 94 12.22 0.85 -4.21
N THR A 95 10.96 0.41 -4.22
CA THR A 95 10.04 0.81 -5.30
C THR A 95 9.74 2.27 -5.07
N THR A 96 10.43 3.16 -5.77
CA THR A 96 10.25 4.59 -5.56
C THR A 96 8.84 4.98 -6.00
N HIS A 97 8.28 5.99 -5.33
CA HIS A 97 7.01 6.59 -5.74
C HIS A 97 7.04 6.98 -7.24
N ASP A 98 8.21 7.39 -7.72
CA ASP A 98 8.48 7.68 -9.14
C ASP A 98 8.37 6.44 -10.04
N GLU A 99 8.84 5.27 -9.61
CA GLU A 99 8.71 4.00 -10.36
C GLU A 99 7.23 3.60 -10.48
N VAL A 100 6.48 3.68 -9.38
CA VAL A 100 5.03 3.39 -9.36
C VAL A 100 4.27 4.40 -10.22
N GLY A 101 4.55 5.69 -10.05
CA GLY A 101 3.94 6.76 -10.83
C GLY A 101 4.25 6.63 -12.33
N SER A 102 5.49 6.29 -12.69
CA SER A 102 5.89 6.02 -14.07
C SER A 102 5.18 4.80 -14.65
N LEU A 103 5.00 3.74 -13.87
CA LEU A 103 4.25 2.56 -14.29
C LEU A 103 2.76 2.88 -14.49
N LEU A 104 2.11 3.57 -13.55
CA LEU A 104 0.70 3.94 -13.67
C LEU A 104 0.45 4.91 -14.82
N LYS A 105 1.34 5.88 -15.04
CA LYS A 105 1.29 6.78 -16.22
C LYS A 105 1.40 6.00 -17.53
N ARG A 106 2.25 4.96 -17.60
CA ARG A 106 2.34 4.04 -18.76
C ARG A 106 1.07 3.22 -18.94
N ILE A 107 0.52 2.63 -17.88
CA ILE A 107 -0.73 1.85 -17.93
C ILE A 107 -1.90 2.76 -18.37
N ARG A 108 -2.01 3.97 -17.83
CA ARG A 108 -3.02 4.97 -18.24
C ARG A 108 -2.91 5.29 -19.72
N ARG A 109 -1.70 5.52 -20.22
CA ARG A 109 -1.47 5.77 -21.65
C ARG A 109 -1.88 4.57 -22.50
N ALA A 110 -1.39 3.37 -22.17
CA ALA A 110 -1.68 2.16 -22.93
C ALA A 110 -3.19 1.83 -22.96
N SER A 111 -3.86 1.90 -21.82
CA SER A 111 -5.31 1.65 -21.73
C SER A 111 -6.13 2.67 -22.53
N ARG A 112 -5.77 3.96 -22.47
CA ARG A 112 -6.40 4.99 -23.31
C ARG A 112 -6.17 4.74 -24.80
N ASP A 113 -4.93 4.43 -25.18
CA ASP A 113 -4.57 4.22 -26.59
C ASP A 113 -5.29 2.96 -27.14
N LEU A 114 -5.45 1.91 -26.32
CA LEU A 114 -6.28 0.74 -26.64
C LEU A 114 -7.76 1.11 -26.82
N VAL A 115 -8.37 1.81 -25.87
CA VAL A 115 -9.77 2.25 -25.98
C VAL A 115 -9.97 3.10 -27.25
N ALA A 116 -9.06 4.03 -27.53
CA ALA A 116 -9.13 4.86 -28.73
C ALA A 116 -9.06 4.03 -30.01
N ALA A 117 -8.22 2.99 -30.06
CA ALA A 117 -8.16 2.07 -31.19
C ALA A 117 -9.46 1.24 -31.35
N LEU A 118 -10.13 0.90 -30.24
CA LEU A 118 -11.42 0.19 -30.29
C LEU A 118 -12.58 1.05 -30.76
N ASP A 119 -12.50 2.37 -30.54
CA ASP A 119 -13.53 3.33 -30.91
C ASP A 119 -13.34 3.90 -32.34
N GLN A 120 -12.24 3.58 -33.02
CA GLN A 120 -11.97 4.05 -34.38
C GLN A 120 -12.64 3.18 -35.46
N GLY A 121 -13.62 3.73 -36.19
CA GLY A 121 -14.08 3.24 -37.49
C GLY A 121 -14.93 1.96 -37.49
N ASP A 122 -15.17 1.41 -38.69
CA ASP A 122 -15.84 0.12 -38.89
C ASP A 122 -14.90 -1.04 -38.56
N MET A 123 -14.77 -1.32 -37.27
CA MET A 123 -13.94 -2.40 -36.72
C MET A 123 -14.66 -3.74 -36.67
N ALA A 124 -15.86 -3.86 -37.25
CA ALA A 124 -16.66 -5.08 -37.17
C ALA A 124 -15.92 -6.30 -37.75
N GLU A 125 -15.21 -6.12 -38.87
CA GLU A 125 -14.43 -7.19 -39.48
C GLU A 125 -13.17 -7.52 -38.67
N THR A 126 -12.48 -6.53 -38.10
CA THR A 126 -11.30 -6.74 -37.24
C THR A 126 -11.68 -7.56 -36.00
N TRP A 127 -12.78 -7.18 -35.34
CA TRP A 127 -13.30 -7.91 -34.18
C TRP A 127 -13.74 -9.33 -34.53
N ARG A 128 -14.45 -9.50 -35.65
CA ARG A 128 -14.84 -10.83 -36.14
C ARG A 128 -13.63 -11.72 -36.40
N ARG A 129 -12.51 -11.18 -36.86
CA ARG A 129 -11.25 -11.94 -37.04
C ARG A 129 -10.63 -12.31 -35.71
N LEU A 130 -10.59 -11.39 -34.74
CA LEU A 130 -10.07 -11.66 -33.40
C LEU A 130 -10.88 -12.73 -32.67
N GLU A 131 -12.22 -12.69 -32.76
CA GLU A 131 -13.12 -13.67 -32.15
C GLU A 131 -12.94 -15.09 -32.71
N LYS A 132 -12.46 -15.21 -33.96
CA LYS A 132 -12.19 -16.51 -34.62
C LYS A 132 -10.84 -17.09 -34.27
N VAL A 133 -9.93 -16.32 -33.67
CA VAL A 133 -8.62 -16.82 -33.24
C VAL A 133 -8.85 -17.61 -31.94
N ASP A 134 -9.02 -18.92 -32.07
CA ASP A 134 -9.15 -19.81 -30.93
C ASP A 134 -7.78 -20.01 -30.27
N VAL A 135 -7.61 -19.39 -29.10
CA VAL A 135 -6.47 -19.65 -28.22
C VAL A 135 -6.95 -20.63 -27.15
N GLY A 136 -7.04 -21.90 -27.53
CA GLY A 136 -7.22 -23.08 -26.68
C GLY A 136 -8.11 -22.93 -25.44
N ASN A 137 -9.33 -23.49 -25.47
CA ASN A 137 -10.25 -23.61 -24.33
C ASN A 137 -10.60 -22.28 -23.60
N SER A 138 -10.38 -21.12 -24.22
CA SER A 138 -10.66 -19.83 -23.60
C SER A 138 -12.12 -19.40 -23.83
N THR A 139 -12.72 -18.79 -22.80
CA THR A 139 -13.98 -18.03 -22.88
C THR A 139 -14.00 -17.09 -24.09
N SER A 140 -15.16 -16.96 -24.75
CA SER A 140 -15.30 -16.18 -25.98
C SER A 140 -14.75 -14.76 -25.83
N PHE A 141 -13.85 -14.36 -26.73
CA PHE A 141 -13.21 -13.05 -26.71
C PHE A 141 -14.05 -12.00 -27.48
N ARG A 142 -15.24 -11.68 -26.96
CA ARG A 142 -16.15 -10.74 -27.62
C ARG A 142 -15.83 -9.30 -27.28
N ARG A 143 -16.10 -8.39 -28.22
CA ARG A 143 -15.92 -6.95 -28.01
C ARG A 143 -16.69 -6.45 -26.78
N GLU A 144 -17.93 -6.91 -26.61
CA GLU A 144 -18.84 -6.50 -25.54
C GLU A 144 -18.32 -6.88 -24.15
N ASP A 145 -17.49 -7.93 -24.06
CA ASP A 145 -16.86 -8.37 -22.82
C ASP A 145 -15.55 -7.60 -22.55
N VAL A 146 -14.78 -7.32 -23.60
CA VAL A 146 -13.44 -6.69 -23.50
C VAL A 146 -13.53 -5.17 -23.31
N HIS A 147 -14.45 -4.50 -24.02
CA HIS A 147 -14.54 -3.03 -24.02
C HIS A 147 -14.85 -2.44 -22.63
N PRO A 148 -15.82 -2.95 -21.85
CA PRO A 148 -16.07 -2.46 -20.49
C PRO A 148 -14.89 -2.66 -19.55
N VAL A 149 -14.14 -3.77 -19.70
CA VAL A 149 -12.95 -4.05 -18.90
C VAL A 149 -11.85 -3.04 -19.19
N LEU A 150 -11.59 -2.74 -20.47
CA LEU A 150 -10.59 -1.74 -20.85
C LEU A 150 -10.98 -0.32 -20.44
N LEU A 151 -12.25 0.06 -20.58
CA LEU A 151 -12.76 1.34 -20.08
C LEU A 151 -12.59 1.46 -18.56
N SER A 152 -12.95 0.41 -17.82
CA SER A 152 -12.77 0.33 -16.36
C SER A 152 -11.30 0.46 -15.97
N LEU A 153 -10.40 -0.23 -16.68
CA LEU A 153 -8.96 -0.13 -16.47
C LEU A 153 -8.44 1.29 -16.74
N ALA A 154 -8.85 1.92 -17.84
CA ALA A 154 -8.46 3.30 -18.17
C ALA A 154 -8.92 4.31 -17.11
N ALA A 155 -10.16 4.17 -16.63
CA ALA A 155 -10.71 5.01 -15.58
C ALA A 155 -9.95 4.83 -14.25
N ARG A 156 -9.70 3.59 -13.83
CA ARG A 156 -8.94 3.28 -12.61
C ARG A 156 -7.50 3.76 -12.68
N ALA A 157 -6.83 3.55 -13.82
CA ALA A 157 -5.47 4.02 -14.02
C ALA A 157 -5.38 5.55 -13.98
N ARG A 158 -6.38 6.25 -14.52
CA ARG A 158 -6.48 7.71 -14.39
C ARG A 158 -6.66 8.12 -12.93
N GLN A 159 -7.62 7.53 -12.22
CA GLN A 159 -7.87 7.84 -10.82
C GLN A 159 -6.62 7.59 -9.95
N ALA A 160 -5.91 6.50 -10.18
CA ALA A 160 -4.67 6.18 -9.46
C ALA A 160 -3.56 7.21 -9.73
N VAL A 161 -3.42 7.69 -10.97
CA VAL A 161 -2.47 8.78 -11.30
C VAL A 161 -2.90 10.09 -10.63
N ASP A 162 -4.19 10.43 -10.67
CA ASP A 162 -4.69 11.67 -10.06
C ASP A 162 -4.52 11.64 -8.52
N GLN A 163 -4.70 10.46 -7.89
CA GLN A 163 -4.40 10.23 -6.48
C GLN A 163 -2.91 10.38 -6.18
N LEU A 164 -2.02 9.77 -6.97
CA LEU A 164 -0.57 9.94 -6.80
C LEU A 164 -0.12 11.39 -6.95
N ASP A 165 -0.66 12.12 -7.93
CA ASP A 165 -0.32 13.53 -8.13
C ASP A 165 -0.86 14.40 -6.97
N ALA A 166 -1.99 14.04 -6.34
CA ALA A 166 -2.51 14.70 -5.15
C ALA A 166 -1.68 14.34 -3.89
N GLU A 167 -1.27 13.09 -3.77
CA GLU A 167 -0.35 12.61 -2.74
C GLU A 167 1.01 13.32 -2.87
N GLU A 168 1.58 13.46 -4.05
CA GLU A 168 2.85 14.17 -4.27
C GLU A 168 2.77 15.64 -3.82
N LYS A 169 1.63 16.31 -4.04
CA LYS A 169 1.42 17.69 -3.60
C LYS A 169 1.30 17.84 -2.08
N THR A 170 0.89 16.78 -1.39
CA THR A 170 0.63 16.80 0.06
C THR A 170 1.72 16.08 0.86
N ARG A 171 2.46 15.17 0.24
CA ARG A 171 3.55 14.41 0.84
C ARG A 171 4.82 15.23 0.78
N SER A 172 5.42 15.43 1.95
CA SER A 172 6.87 15.67 2.01
C SER A 172 7.56 14.44 1.40
N PRO A 173 8.42 14.58 0.37
CA PRO A 173 8.84 13.49 -0.52
C PRO A 173 9.52 12.27 0.13
N LEU A 174 9.75 12.29 1.44
CA LEU A 174 10.48 11.25 2.17
C LEU A 174 9.97 11.08 3.61
N ASP A 175 8.68 11.33 3.86
CA ASP A 175 8.15 11.08 5.20
C ASP A 175 8.05 9.57 5.47
N THR A 176 9.17 8.98 5.89
CA THR A 176 9.29 7.59 6.33
C THR A 176 8.35 7.26 7.49
N SER A 177 7.77 8.29 8.13
CA SER A 177 6.79 8.18 9.20
C SER A 177 5.35 8.18 8.67
N TYR A 178 5.13 8.36 7.35
CA TYR A 178 3.78 8.35 6.76
C TYR A 178 3.06 7.02 7.02
N SER A 179 3.67 5.89 6.66
CA SER A 179 3.04 4.57 6.83
C SER A 179 2.63 4.33 8.27
N TRP A 180 3.52 4.69 9.21
CA TRP A 180 3.26 4.59 10.64
C TRP A 180 2.11 5.49 11.10
N ARG A 181 2.12 6.78 10.71
CA ARG A 181 1.07 7.73 11.08
C ARG A 181 -0.29 7.33 10.50
N PHE A 182 -0.32 6.91 9.24
CA PHE A 182 -1.51 6.38 8.59
C PHE A 182 -2.05 5.17 9.38
N PHE A 183 -1.20 4.17 9.63
CA PHE A 183 -1.58 2.97 10.38
C PHE A 183 -2.21 3.29 11.74
N VAL A 184 -1.55 4.12 12.55
CA VAL A 184 -2.07 4.49 13.88
C VAL A 184 -3.35 5.31 13.78
N THR A 185 -3.43 6.25 12.83
CA THR A 185 -4.61 7.13 12.67
C THR A 185 -5.84 6.36 12.23
N GLU A 186 -5.69 5.44 11.28
CA GLU A 186 -6.80 4.63 10.80
C GLU A 186 -7.25 3.59 11.83
N LEU A 187 -6.32 2.96 12.56
CA LEU A 187 -6.69 2.08 13.68
C LEU A 187 -7.39 2.86 14.79
N ALA A 188 -6.96 4.10 15.06
CA ALA A 188 -7.65 4.98 16.00
C ALA A 188 -9.08 5.28 15.55
N ALA A 189 -9.30 5.52 14.25
CA ALA A 189 -10.64 5.76 13.71
C ALA A 189 -11.56 4.55 13.89
N VAL A 190 -11.05 3.31 13.71
CA VAL A 190 -11.81 2.08 13.99
C VAL A 190 -12.21 2.00 15.47
N PHE A 191 -11.26 2.27 16.37
CA PHE A 191 -11.51 2.25 17.82
C PHE A 191 -12.50 3.34 18.26
N GLU A 192 -12.36 4.55 17.72
CA GLU A 192 -13.28 5.68 17.94
C GLU A 192 -14.69 5.38 17.44
N GLY A 193 -14.82 4.69 16.29
CA GLY A 193 -16.10 4.26 15.73
C GLY A 193 -16.88 3.31 16.65
N GLN A 194 -16.20 2.61 17.56
CA GLN A 194 -16.81 1.76 18.57
C GLN A 194 -17.10 2.48 19.89
N GLY A 195 -16.84 3.80 19.95
CA GLY A 195 -16.98 4.60 21.17
C GLY A 195 -15.89 4.32 22.22
N LEU A 196 -14.80 3.65 21.84
CA LEU A 196 -13.69 3.34 22.73
C LEU A 196 -12.67 4.48 22.77
N PRO A 197 -12.06 4.77 23.94
CA PRO A 197 -11.10 5.86 24.07
C PRO A 197 -9.77 5.51 23.41
N VAL A 198 -9.33 6.35 22.46
CA VAL A 198 -8.00 6.27 21.86
C VAL A 198 -6.99 7.02 22.73
N THR A 199 -6.31 6.25 23.58
CA THR A 199 -5.21 6.75 24.41
C THR A 199 -4.00 5.84 24.30
N ALA A 200 -2.82 6.42 24.36
CA ALA A 200 -1.58 5.70 24.61
C ALA A 200 -1.13 6.03 26.03
N SER A 201 -0.61 5.03 26.74
CA SER A 201 -0.21 5.22 28.13
C SER A 201 0.96 6.20 28.22
N LYS A 202 0.93 7.10 29.20
CA LYS A 202 2.12 7.87 29.61
C LYS A 202 2.86 7.10 30.69
N LYS A 203 4.20 7.13 30.62
CA LYS A 203 5.15 6.63 31.64
C LYS A 203 4.78 7.13 33.04
N SER A 204 3.90 6.42 33.73
CA SER A 204 3.78 6.42 35.18
C SER A 204 4.23 5.05 35.66
N GLU A 205 4.83 4.94 36.84
CA GLU A 205 5.45 3.72 37.37
C GLU A 205 4.53 2.48 37.46
N LYS A 206 3.23 2.61 37.16
CA LYS A 206 2.23 1.51 37.13
C LYS A 206 1.42 1.46 35.83
N SER A 207 1.93 2.03 34.74
CA SER A 207 1.19 2.17 33.49
C SER A 207 0.94 0.79 32.84
N ARG A 208 -0.26 0.24 33.05
CA ARG A 208 -0.79 -0.85 32.22
C ARG A 208 -0.95 -0.31 30.80
N THR A 209 -0.52 -1.11 29.83
CA THR A 209 -0.73 -0.85 28.40
C THR A 209 -2.21 -0.57 28.15
N THR A 210 -2.54 0.52 27.43
CA THR A 210 -3.94 0.85 27.16
C THR A 210 -4.57 -0.19 26.21
N PRO A 211 -5.90 -0.37 26.23
CA PRO A 211 -6.59 -1.26 25.29
C PRO A 211 -6.26 -0.94 23.83
N PHE A 212 -6.18 0.34 23.47
CA PHE A 212 -5.80 0.77 22.12
C PHE A 212 -4.36 0.35 21.75
N THR A 213 -3.40 0.50 22.66
CA THR A 213 -2.02 0.05 22.40
C THR A 213 -1.94 -1.48 22.31
N GLN A 214 -2.70 -2.23 23.11
CA GLN A 214 -2.78 -3.70 23.00
C GLN A 214 -3.39 -4.12 21.65
N PHE A 215 -4.42 -3.41 21.21
CA PHE A 215 -5.05 -3.61 19.91
C PHE A 215 -4.07 -3.38 18.76
N ALA A 216 -3.45 -2.19 18.72
CA ALA A 216 -2.46 -1.86 17.69
C ALA A 216 -1.27 -2.83 17.70
N TRP A 217 -0.84 -3.27 18.88
CA TRP A 217 0.18 -4.31 19.01
C TRP A 217 -0.25 -5.64 18.40
N ALA A 218 -1.46 -6.12 18.68
CA ALA A 218 -1.98 -7.37 18.12
C ALA A 218 -2.03 -7.31 16.59
N VAL A 219 -2.49 -6.18 16.02
CA VAL A 219 -2.46 -5.95 14.57
C VAL A 219 -1.02 -5.94 14.04
N MET A 220 -0.07 -5.29 14.72
CA MET A 220 1.34 -5.29 14.30
C MET A 220 1.99 -6.68 14.37
N GLN A 221 1.59 -7.55 15.30
CA GLN A 221 2.08 -8.92 15.34
C GLN A 221 1.57 -9.76 14.16
N ALA A 222 0.41 -9.42 13.61
CA ALA A 222 -0.11 -10.03 12.39
C ALA A 222 0.62 -9.58 11.11
N VAL A 223 1.33 -8.45 11.14
CA VAL A 223 2.18 -7.99 10.04
C VAL A 223 3.41 -8.90 9.94
N PRO A 224 3.86 -9.34 8.75
CA PRO A 224 5.09 -10.11 8.63
C PRO A 224 6.31 -9.35 9.13
N GLU A 225 7.23 -10.07 9.78
CA GLU A 225 8.33 -9.51 10.55
C GLU A 225 9.18 -8.44 9.84
N PRO A 226 9.59 -8.60 8.56
CA PRO A 226 10.41 -7.60 7.87
C PRO A 226 9.76 -6.21 7.78
N TYR A 227 8.42 -6.16 7.82
CA TYR A 227 7.65 -4.94 7.60
C TYR A 227 7.21 -4.28 8.90
N ARG A 228 7.31 -4.98 10.04
CA ARG A 228 6.89 -4.47 11.34
C ARG A 228 7.64 -3.20 11.73
N GLN A 229 7.00 -2.38 12.57
CA GLN A 229 7.59 -1.17 13.13
C GLN A 229 7.19 -1.03 14.60
N HIS A 230 8.09 -0.51 15.45
CA HIS A 230 7.87 -0.30 16.89
C HIS A 230 7.42 -1.55 17.67
N HIS A 231 7.80 -2.74 17.22
CA HIS A 231 7.33 -4.04 17.73
C HIS A 231 8.26 -4.69 18.78
N GLY A 232 9.19 -3.93 19.37
CA GLY A 232 10.16 -4.46 20.34
C GLY A 232 9.55 -4.73 21.72
N SER A 233 8.62 -3.88 22.15
CA SER A 233 7.87 -4.04 23.41
C SER A 233 6.57 -3.25 23.36
N HIS A 234 5.61 -3.59 24.23
CA HIS A 234 4.37 -2.80 24.39
C HIS A 234 4.64 -1.33 24.73
N ASP A 235 5.69 -1.04 25.49
CA ASP A 235 6.09 0.34 25.82
C ASP A 235 6.62 1.09 24.59
N THR A 236 7.42 0.42 23.75
CA THR A 236 7.91 0.99 22.49
C THR A 236 6.75 1.37 21.57
N MET A 237 5.74 0.50 21.50
CA MET A 237 4.50 0.74 20.75
C MET A 237 3.70 1.91 21.36
N ALA A 238 3.56 1.95 22.69
CA ALA A 238 2.85 3.03 23.39
C ALA A 238 3.49 4.40 23.14
N ASP A 239 4.83 4.49 23.25
CA ASP A 239 5.59 5.71 23.00
C ASP A 239 5.39 6.17 21.55
N ALA A 240 5.53 5.27 20.57
CA ALA A 240 5.36 5.60 19.15
C ALA A 240 3.93 6.00 18.78
N ILE A 241 2.91 5.38 19.38
CA ILE A 241 1.50 5.77 19.19
C ILE A 241 1.26 7.16 19.81
N SER A 242 1.82 7.42 21.01
CA SER A 242 1.66 8.70 21.70
C SER A 242 2.13 9.87 20.84
N GLU A 243 3.23 9.71 20.13
CA GLU A 243 3.76 10.72 19.21
C GLU A 243 2.78 11.06 18.08
N VAL A 244 2.20 10.03 17.45
CA VAL A 244 1.22 10.22 16.36
C VAL A 244 -0.05 10.89 16.89
N LEU A 245 -0.58 10.43 18.02
CA LEU A 245 -1.79 11.01 18.62
C LEU A 245 -1.55 12.46 19.07
N ALA A 246 -0.36 12.78 19.60
CA ALA A 246 0.00 14.15 19.94
C ALA A 246 0.11 15.04 18.69
N ALA A 247 0.69 14.54 17.60
CA ALA A 247 0.72 15.24 16.32
C ALA A 247 -0.69 15.51 15.77
N ARG A 248 -1.58 14.51 15.80
CA ARG A 248 -3.00 14.64 15.40
C ARG A 248 -3.72 15.73 16.20
N ARG A 249 -3.54 15.77 17.53
CA ARG A 249 -4.14 16.81 18.39
C ARG A 249 -3.62 18.21 18.09
N ARG A 250 -2.31 18.35 17.82
CA ARG A 250 -1.71 19.64 17.42
C ARG A 250 -2.26 20.13 16.08
N GLY A 251 -2.43 19.24 15.11
CA GLY A 251 -3.04 19.56 13.81
C GLY A 251 -4.51 19.98 13.92
N ALA A 252 -5.30 19.30 14.75
CA ALA A 252 -6.71 19.64 14.98
C ALA A 252 -6.91 20.97 15.74
N GLY A 253 -5.92 21.40 16.53
CA GLY A 253 -5.95 22.65 17.28
C GLY A 253 -5.46 23.88 16.51
N ALA A 254 -4.93 23.71 15.30
CA ALA A 254 -4.56 24.84 14.45
C ALA A 254 -5.84 25.54 13.98
N LYS A 255 -6.11 26.75 14.50
CA LYS A 255 -7.18 27.60 13.98
C LYS A 255 -6.98 27.77 12.46
N PRO A 256 -8.03 27.64 11.63
CA PRO A 256 -7.90 28.01 10.22
C PRO A 256 -7.49 29.48 10.15
N GLU A 257 -6.41 29.79 9.42
CA GLU A 257 -6.05 31.16 9.14
C GLU A 257 -7.23 31.83 8.43
N PRO A 258 -7.67 33.02 8.87
CA PRO A 258 -8.70 33.76 8.17
C PRO A 258 -8.19 34.10 6.77
N THR A 259 -8.96 33.69 5.77
CA THR A 259 -8.77 34.05 4.35
C THR A 259 -9.36 35.41 4.05
#